data_AF-A0A3D1PMY1-F1
#
_entry.id   AF-A0A3D1PMY1-F1
#
_cell.length_a   1.000
_cell.length_b   1.000
_cell.length_c   1.000
_cell.angle_alpha   90.00
_cell.angle_beta   90.00
_cell.angle_gamma   90.00
#
_symmetry.space_group_name_H-M   'P 1'
#
loop_
_entity.id
_entity.type
_entity.pdbx_description
1 polymer ?
#
loop_
_entity_poly.entity_id
_entity_poly.type
_entity_poly.pdbx_seq_one_letter_code
_entity_poly.pdbx_strand_id
1 'polypeptide(L)'
;MENASKALIMAAGVLIGVLILSLAAFLFLDFGATSESVYSQMESQQLTQYNAQYTVYSGRNDITIYEIISLANLAKENNDYYKYYTDYEDVYKVQVFFPKYQNLQDESSNEKQNLINLYNAVDNNGNLITKFKCKTIEYHDSGGRVRLVKFEI
;
A
#
# COMPACT_ATOMS: atom_id res chain seq x y z
N MET A 1 -60.47 29.90 26.44
CA MET A 1 -59.40 30.04 25.42
C MET A 1 -57.99 29.90 26.00
N GLU A 2 -57.77 30.18 27.29
CA GLU A 2 -56.46 30.14 27.95
C GLU A 2 -55.80 28.74 27.96
N ASN A 3 -56.58 27.66 28.11
CA ASN A 3 -56.07 26.28 28.11
C ASN A 3 -55.54 25.82 26.74
N ALA A 4 -56.14 26.30 25.65
CA ALA A 4 -55.66 26.00 24.29
C ALA A 4 -54.33 26.71 24.00
N SER A 5 -54.18 27.95 24.50
CA SER A 5 -52.92 28.69 24.39
C SER A 5 -51.80 28.05 25.23
N LYS A 6 -52.11 27.53 26.43
CA LYS A 6 -51.16 26.78 27.26
C LYS A 6 -50.74 25.46 26.61
N ALA A 7 -51.69 24.73 26.01
CA ALA A 7 -51.41 23.51 25.25
C ALA A 7 -50.56 23.80 24.00
N LEU A 8 -50.82 24.91 23.30
CA LEU A 8 -50.04 25.34 22.13
C LEU A 8 -48.58 25.65 22.50
N ILE A 9 -48.35 26.31 23.63
CA ILE A 9 -47.00 26.63 24.12
C ILE A 9 -46.25 25.35 24.54
N MET A 10 -46.92 24.41 25.21
CA MET A 10 -46.32 23.11 25.53
C MET A 10 -46.01 22.30 24.26
N ALA A 11 -46.92 22.28 23.29
CA ALA A 11 -46.72 21.60 22.01
C ALA A 11 -45.55 22.20 21.22
N ALA A 12 -45.39 23.53 21.21
CA ALA A 12 -44.25 24.19 20.59
C ALA A 12 -42.92 23.82 21.27
N GLY A 13 -42.88 23.73 22.60
CA GLY A 13 -41.70 23.29 23.34
C GLY A 13 -41.30 21.85 23.04
N VAL A 14 -42.28 20.94 22.99
CA VAL A 14 -42.06 19.53 22.62
C VAL A 14 -41.58 19.42 21.17
N LEU A 15 -42.16 20.18 20.25
CA LEU A 15 -41.77 20.19 18.84
C LEU A 15 -40.31 20.63 18.66
N ILE A 16 -39.89 21.70 19.34
CA ILE A 16 -38.50 22.16 19.31
C ILE A 16 -37.56 21.10 19.91
N GLY A 17 -37.97 20.44 21.00
CA GLY A 17 -37.21 19.34 21.59
C GLY A 17 -36.98 18.17 20.62
N VAL A 18 -38.03 17.76 19.89
CA VAL A 18 -37.94 16.68 18.89
C VAL A 18 -37.03 17.09 17.73
N LEU A 19 -37.08 18.35 17.28
CA LEU A 19 -36.21 18.84 16.20
C LEU A 19 -34.73 18.81 16.62
N ILE A 20 -34.41 19.27 17.83
CA ILE A 20 -33.04 19.24 18.35
C ILE A 20 -32.55 17.79 18.51
N LEU A 21 -33.36 16.90 19.07
CA LEU A 21 -33.01 15.49 19.22
C LEU A 21 -32.83 14.77 17.88
N SER A 22 -33.66 15.09 16.89
CA SER A 22 -33.56 14.51 15.54
C SER A 22 -32.28 14.97 14.84
N LEU A 23 -31.91 16.25 14.96
CA LEU A 23 -30.65 16.76 14.43
C LEU A 23 -29.44 16.14 15.14
N ALA A 24 -29.48 16.01 16.47
CA ALA A 24 -28.42 15.35 17.22
C ALA A 24 -28.24 13.90 16.76
N ALA A 25 -29.32 13.12 16.66
CA ALA A 25 -29.28 11.74 16.17
C ALA A 25 -28.75 11.64 14.74
N PHE A 26 -29.16 12.55 13.85
CA PHE A 26 -28.65 12.61 12.48
C PHE A 26 -27.14 12.86 12.44
N LEU A 27 -26.64 13.85 13.19
CA LEU A 27 -25.20 14.14 13.26
C LEU A 27 -24.39 12.99 13.89
N PHE A 28 -24.94 12.31 14.91
CA PHE A 28 -24.30 11.13 15.49
C PHE A 28 -24.16 9.99 14.48
N LEU A 29 -25.18 9.74 13.67
CA LEU A 29 -25.12 8.72 12.61
C LEU A 29 -24.15 9.11 11.50
N ASP A 30 -24.17 10.36 11.06
CA ASP A 30 -23.33 10.88 9.98
C ASP A 30 -21.83 10.89 10.36
N PHE A 31 -21.50 11.32 11.59
CA PHE A 31 -20.13 11.25 12.10
C PHE A 31 -19.67 9.81 12.35
N GLY A 32 -20.58 8.91 12.74
CA GLY A 32 -20.29 7.48 12.86
C GLY A 32 -19.94 6.85 11.50
N ALA A 33 -20.77 7.09 10.48
CA ALA A 33 -20.57 6.60 9.13
C ALA A 33 -19.32 7.21 8.45
N THR A 34 -19.06 8.50 8.69
CA THR A 34 -17.86 9.19 8.19
C THR A 34 -16.60 8.58 8.78
N SER A 35 -16.58 8.25 10.07
CA SER A 35 -15.38 7.67 10.71
C SER A 35 -14.99 6.33 10.07
N GLU A 36 -15.94 5.42 9.88
CA GLU A 36 -15.69 4.11 9.24
C GLU A 36 -15.21 4.25 7.79
N SER A 37 -15.81 5.20 7.04
CA SER A 37 -15.38 5.51 5.67
C SER A 37 -13.97 6.11 5.60
N VAL A 38 -13.59 6.93 6.58
CA VAL A 38 -12.25 7.55 6.66
C VAL A 38 -11.20 6.52 7.04
N TYR A 39 -11.49 5.62 8.00
CA TYR A 39 -10.56 4.56 8.38
C TYR A 39 -10.31 3.57 7.24
N SER A 40 -11.37 3.12 6.56
CA SER A 40 -11.24 2.23 5.38
C SER A 40 -10.49 2.90 4.23
N GLN A 41 -10.72 4.20 4.00
CA GLN A 41 -9.96 4.96 3.01
C GLN A 41 -8.48 5.08 3.39
N MET A 42 -8.16 5.29 4.67
CA MET A 42 -6.79 5.36 5.15
C MET A 42 -6.05 4.03 5.00
N GLU A 43 -6.68 2.91 5.33
CA GLU A 43 -6.10 1.57 5.14
C GLU A 43 -5.85 1.26 3.66
N SER A 44 -6.81 1.57 2.79
CA SER A 44 -6.66 1.44 1.34
C SER A 44 -5.51 2.30 0.80
N GLN A 45 -5.35 3.52 1.31
CA GLN A 45 -4.23 4.40 0.95
C GLN A 45 -2.90 3.83 1.41
N GLN A 46 -2.81 3.28 2.62
CA GLN A 46 -1.58 2.64 3.11
C GLN A 46 -1.18 1.44 2.25
N LEU A 47 -2.14 0.58 1.90
CA LEU A 47 -1.89 -0.56 0.99
C LEU A 47 -1.45 -0.09 -0.40
N THR A 48 -2.09 0.96 -0.93
CA THR A 48 -1.72 1.55 -2.22
C THR A 48 -0.31 2.12 -2.19
N GLN A 49 0.03 2.88 -1.14
CA GLN A 49 1.38 3.45 -0.96
C GLN A 49 2.44 2.36 -0.80
N TYR A 50 2.12 1.29 -0.08
CA TYR A 50 2.99 0.13 0.05
C TYR A 50 3.27 -0.51 -1.32
N ASN A 51 2.20 -0.86 -2.05
CA ASN A 51 2.31 -1.50 -3.34
C ASN A 51 3.01 -0.60 -4.38
N ALA A 52 2.81 0.71 -4.32
CA ALA A 52 3.43 1.69 -5.22
C ALA A 52 4.97 1.60 -5.26
N GLN A 53 5.60 1.24 -4.13
CA GLN A 53 7.06 1.07 -4.04
C GLN A 53 7.59 -0.04 -4.95
N TYR A 54 6.74 -1.01 -5.30
CA TYR A 54 7.07 -2.15 -6.14
C TYR A 54 6.42 -2.04 -7.54
N THR A 55 5.20 -1.51 -7.63
CA THR A 55 4.46 -1.43 -8.90
C THR A 55 4.96 -0.34 -9.83
N VAL A 56 5.81 0.58 -9.36
CA VAL A 56 6.48 1.58 -10.20
C VAL A 56 7.29 0.95 -11.36
N TYR A 57 7.68 -0.31 -11.22
CA TYR A 57 8.42 -1.05 -12.25
C TYR A 57 7.52 -1.74 -13.27
N SER A 58 6.21 -1.81 -13.03
CA SER A 58 5.26 -2.50 -13.91
C SER A 58 5.25 -1.88 -15.31
N GLY A 59 5.43 -2.70 -16.34
CA GLY A 59 5.45 -2.27 -17.75
C GLY A 59 6.68 -1.47 -18.19
N ARG A 60 7.66 -1.25 -17.30
CA ARG A 60 8.92 -0.60 -17.64
C ARG A 60 9.91 -1.60 -18.24
N ASN A 61 10.64 -1.12 -19.27
CA ASN A 61 11.68 -1.88 -19.99
C ASN A 61 13.06 -1.21 -19.90
N ASP A 62 13.16 -0.13 -19.13
CA ASP A 62 14.35 0.73 -19.00
C ASP A 62 15.01 0.60 -17.63
N ILE A 63 14.71 -0.49 -16.91
CA ILE A 63 15.09 -0.69 -15.52
C ILE A 63 16.58 -1.02 -15.44
N THR A 64 17.29 -0.36 -14.53
CA THR A 64 18.73 -0.55 -14.33
C THR A 64 19.04 -1.61 -13.27
N ILE A 65 20.26 -2.15 -13.29
CA ILE A 65 20.69 -3.08 -12.23
C ILE A 65 20.65 -2.43 -10.84
N TYR A 66 20.96 -1.13 -10.74
CA TYR A 66 20.93 -0.40 -9.48
C TYR A 66 19.52 -0.28 -8.89
N GLU A 67 18.51 -0.08 -9.75
CA GLU A 67 17.10 -0.07 -9.33
C GLU A 67 16.66 -1.44 -8.80
N ILE A 68 17.04 -2.53 -9.48
CA ILE A 68 16.72 -3.89 -9.05
C ILE A 68 17.36 -4.22 -7.70
N ILE A 69 18.63 -3.86 -7.51
CA ILE A 69 19.34 -4.08 -6.23
C ILE A 69 18.71 -3.24 -5.11
N SER A 70 18.36 -1.99 -5.39
CA SER A 70 17.63 -1.14 -4.44
C SER A 70 16.29 -1.77 -4.03
N LEU A 71 15.53 -2.29 -5.00
CA LEU A 71 14.28 -2.98 -4.73
C LEU A 71 14.48 -4.27 -3.92
N ALA A 72 15.52 -5.05 -4.21
CA ALA A 72 15.85 -6.24 -3.44
C ALA A 72 16.22 -5.91 -1.99
N ASN A 73 16.88 -4.78 -1.75
CA ASN A 73 17.18 -4.31 -0.40
C ASN A 73 15.92 -3.82 0.32
N LEU A 74 15.03 -3.11 -0.38
CA LEU A 74 13.73 -2.71 0.16
C LEU A 74 12.90 -3.95 0.57
N ALA A 75 12.84 -4.97 -0.28
CA ALA A 75 12.17 -6.22 0.01
C ALA A 75 12.80 -6.95 1.22
N LYS A 76 14.13 -6.92 1.33
CA LYS A 76 14.86 -7.47 2.49
C LYS A 76 14.46 -6.76 3.78
N GLU A 77 14.48 -5.43 3.80
CA GLU A 77 14.12 -4.63 4.96
C GLU A 77 12.67 -4.90 5.39
N ASN A 78 11.74 -4.94 4.44
CA ASN A 78 10.36 -5.33 4.69
C ASN A 78 10.26 -6.72 5.31
N ASN A 79 10.95 -7.70 4.72
CA ASN A 79 10.90 -9.08 5.20
C ASN A 79 11.48 -9.22 6.60
N ASP A 80 12.59 -8.54 6.89
CA ASP A 80 13.22 -8.52 8.21
C ASP A 80 12.30 -7.86 9.25
N TYR A 81 11.57 -6.80 8.87
CA TYR A 81 10.60 -6.13 9.75
C TYR A 81 9.43 -7.04 10.14
N TYR A 82 8.86 -7.77 9.19
CA TYR A 82 7.67 -8.62 9.42
C TYR A 82 8.00 -10.08 9.75
N LYS A 83 9.27 -10.47 9.81
CA LYS A 83 9.73 -11.87 9.97
C LYS A 83 9.08 -12.63 11.13
N TYR A 84 8.71 -11.93 12.20
CA TYR A 84 8.17 -12.52 13.42
C TYR A 84 6.63 -12.48 13.49
N TYR A 85 5.97 -11.98 12.45
CA TYR A 85 4.51 -11.97 12.35
C TYR A 85 4.01 -13.37 11.98
N THR A 86 2.89 -13.78 12.55
CA THR A 86 2.34 -15.13 12.37
C THR A 86 1.89 -15.43 10.94
N ASP A 87 1.52 -14.38 10.22
CA ASP A 87 1.03 -14.35 8.84
C ASP A 87 2.11 -13.85 7.85
N TYR A 88 3.39 -13.84 8.27
CA TYR A 88 4.52 -13.37 7.47
C TYR A 88 4.53 -13.93 6.04
N GLU A 89 4.41 -15.25 5.89
CA GLU A 89 4.49 -15.93 4.60
C GLU A 89 3.30 -15.60 3.68
N ASP A 90 2.12 -15.35 4.26
CA ASP A 90 0.85 -15.22 3.53
C ASP A 90 0.44 -13.76 3.26
N VAL A 91 1.08 -12.79 3.92
CA VAL A 91 0.69 -11.37 3.86
C VAL A 91 1.87 -10.45 3.59
N TYR A 92 3.05 -10.71 4.16
CA TYR A 92 4.12 -9.72 4.24
C TYR A 92 5.36 -10.05 3.42
N LYS A 93 5.60 -11.31 3.11
CA LYS A 93 6.82 -11.75 2.44
C LYS A 93 6.89 -11.26 1.00
N VAL A 94 7.97 -10.56 0.65
CA VAL A 94 8.24 -10.09 -0.70
C VAL A 94 9.44 -10.83 -1.28
N GLN A 95 9.29 -11.35 -2.50
CA GLN A 95 10.33 -12.04 -3.25
C GLN A 95 10.71 -11.23 -4.49
N VAL A 96 12.02 -11.09 -4.72
CA VAL A 96 12.54 -10.44 -5.94
C VAL A 96 13.25 -11.49 -6.77
N PHE A 97 12.62 -11.88 -7.89
CA PHE A 97 13.19 -12.80 -8.85
C PHE A 97 14.01 -12.04 -9.89
N PHE A 98 15.24 -12.48 -10.06
CA PHE A 98 16.15 -12.07 -11.13
C PHE A 98 16.59 -13.33 -11.91
N PRO A 99 16.91 -13.29 -13.21
CA PRO A 99 17.10 -14.50 -14.04
C PRO A 99 18.03 -15.59 -13.50
N LYS A 100 18.97 -15.26 -12.61
CA LYS A 100 19.86 -16.22 -11.92
C LYS A 100 19.57 -16.44 -10.44
N TYR A 101 18.68 -15.65 -9.84
CA TYR A 101 18.42 -15.61 -8.40
C TYR A 101 16.92 -15.59 -8.14
N GLN A 102 16.40 -16.64 -7.49
CA GLN A 102 14.99 -16.70 -7.13
C GLN A 102 14.62 -15.71 -6.01
N ASN A 103 15.56 -15.45 -5.10
CA ASN A 103 15.38 -14.63 -3.91
C ASN A 103 16.53 -13.62 -3.78
N LEU A 104 16.60 -12.65 -4.69
CA LEU A 104 17.70 -11.67 -4.70
C LEU A 104 17.77 -10.86 -3.40
N GLN A 105 16.66 -10.71 -2.67
CA GLN A 105 16.62 -10.03 -1.38
C GLN A 105 17.48 -10.72 -0.30
N ASP A 106 17.59 -12.05 -0.37
CA ASP A 106 18.29 -12.88 0.62
C ASP A 106 19.78 -13.04 0.29
N GLU A 107 20.18 -12.70 -0.94
CA GLU A 107 21.56 -12.77 -1.40
C GLU A 107 22.50 -11.84 -0.62
N SER A 108 23.76 -12.28 -0.52
CA SER A 108 24.81 -11.52 0.15
C SER A 108 25.12 -10.20 -0.58
N SER A 109 25.65 -9.22 0.16
CA SER A 109 26.11 -7.95 -0.42
C SER A 109 27.17 -8.15 -1.50
N ASN A 110 28.00 -9.19 -1.38
CA ASN A 110 29.03 -9.52 -2.37
C ASN A 110 28.41 -9.98 -3.69
N GLU A 111 27.39 -10.85 -3.65
CA GLU A 111 26.67 -11.31 -4.84
C GLU A 111 25.94 -10.15 -5.54
N LYS A 112 25.31 -9.27 -4.76
CA LYS A 112 24.69 -8.04 -5.26
C LYS A 112 25.71 -7.12 -5.93
N GLN A 113 26.91 -6.99 -5.37
CA GLN A 113 27.99 -6.20 -5.98
C GLN A 113 28.54 -6.85 -7.25
N ASN A 114 28.65 -8.18 -7.29
CA ASN A 114 29.05 -8.92 -8.49
C ASN A 114 28.06 -8.71 -9.63
N LEU A 115 26.76 -8.70 -9.34
CA LEU A 115 25.70 -8.37 -10.30
C LEU A 115 25.84 -6.95 -10.84
N ILE A 116 26.09 -5.97 -9.98
CA ILE A 116 26.35 -4.59 -10.41
C ILE A 116 27.54 -4.57 -11.37
N ASN A 117 28.66 -5.19 -10.99
CA ASN A 117 29.86 -5.20 -11.80
C ASN A 117 29.67 -5.90 -13.16
N LEU A 118 28.78 -6.89 -13.23
CA LEU A 118 28.45 -7.58 -14.48
C LEU A 118 27.64 -6.71 -15.44
N TYR A 119 26.78 -5.84 -14.93
CA TYR A 119 25.82 -5.06 -15.72
C TYR A 119 26.05 -3.54 -15.68
N ASN A 120 27.19 -3.07 -15.17
CA ASN A 120 27.53 -1.64 -15.05
C ASN A 120 28.10 -1.03 -16.35
N ALA A 121 28.22 -1.80 -17.43
CA ALA A 121 28.78 -1.30 -18.68
C ALA A 121 27.93 -0.15 -19.23
N VAL A 122 28.59 0.95 -19.59
CA VAL A 122 27.95 2.17 -20.11
C VAL A 122 28.26 2.38 -21.60
N ASP A 123 27.31 3.00 -22.30
CA ASP A 123 27.48 3.45 -23.68
C ASP A 123 28.34 4.72 -23.75
N ASN A 124 28.57 5.21 -24.98
CA ASN A 124 29.34 6.43 -25.23
C ASN A 124 28.71 7.70 -24.61
N ASN A 125 27.43 7.62 -24.20
CA ASN A 125 26.68 8.72 -23.58
C ASN A 125 26.61 8.57 -22.05
N GLY A 126 27.25 7.54 -21.47
CA GLY A 126 27.22 7.26 -20.03
C GLY A 126 25.97 6.52 -19.55
N ASN A 127 25.09 6.06 -20.44
CA ASN A 127 23.92 5.26 -20.05
C ASN A 127 24.28 3.79 -19.94
N LEU A 128 23.72 3.10 -18.94
CA LEU A 128 23.87 1.65 -18.84
C LEU A 128 23.34 0.95 -20.10
N ILE A 129 24.19 0.10 -20.69
CA ILE A 129 23.90 -0.69 -21.88
C ILE A 129 22.83 -1.74 -21.58
N THR A 130 22.94 -2.39 -20.43
CA THR A 130 21.97 -3.42 -20.04
C THR A 130 20.77 -2.78 -19.37
N LYS A 131 19.59 -3.01 -19.94
CA LYS A 131 18.30 -2.66 -19.39
C LYS A 131 17.51 -3.93 -19.12
N PHE A 132 16.67 -3.86 -18.11
CA PHE A 132 15.80 -4.94 -17.69
C PHE A 132 14.35 -4.50 -17.81
N LYS A 133 13.48 -5.49 -17.95
CA LYS A 133 12.03 -5.29 -17.94
C LYS A 133 11.38 -6.02 -16.78
N CYS A 134 10.32 -5.42 -16.26
CA CYS A 134 9.46 -6.10 -15.29
C CYS A 134 8.54 -7.06 -16.04
N LYS A 135 8.68 -8.36 -15.78
CA LYS A 135 7.87 -9.40 -16.43
C LYS A 135 6.50 -9.52 -15.78
N THR A 136 6.47 -9.60 -14.45
CA THR A 136 5.24 -9.78 -13.68
C THR A 136 5.42 -9.30 -12.24
N ILE A 137 4.30 -8.88 -11.66
CA ILE A 137 4.15 -8.57 -10.25
C ILE A 137 2.97 -9.39 -9.75
N GLU A 138 3.18 -10.17 -8.70
CA GLU A 138 2.14 -10.99 -8.07
C GLU A 138 1.85 -10.46 -6.67
N TYR A 139 0.64 -10.70 -6.18
CA TYR A 139 0.15 -10.23 -4.90
C TYR A 139 -0.21 -11.39 -3.98
N HIS A 140 -0.23 -11.13 -2.68
CA HIS A 140 -0.76 -12.05 -1.68
C HIS A 140 -2.29 -12.09 -1.74
N ASP A 141 -2.85 -13.29 -1.74
CA ASP A 141 -4.31 -13.49 -1.81
C ASP A 141 -5.03 -12.91 -0.58
N SER A 142 -4.40 -12.99 0.59
CA SER A 142 -4.99 -12.59 1.88
C SER A 142 -4.83 -11.10 2.20
N GLY A 143 -3.80 -10.45 1.65
CA GLY A 143 -3.42 -9.08 2.05
C GLY A 143 -3.36 -8.05 0.93
N GLY A 144 -3.49 -8.47 -0.34
CA GLY A 144 -3.37 -7.59 -1.51
C GLY A 144 -2.01 -6.90 -1.66
N ARG A 145 -1.05 -7.22 -0.79
CA ARG A 145 0.33 -6.72 -0.81
C ARG A 145 1.13 -7.45 -1.89
N VAL A 146 2.11 -6.77 -2.47
CA VAL A 146 3.02 -7.41 -3.42
C VAL A 146 3.73 -8.59 -2.76
N ARG A 147 3.72 -9.74 -3.44
CA ARG A 147 4.38 -10.98 -3.03
C ARG A 147 5.64 -11.24 -3.86
N LEU A 148 5.57 -11.02 -5.16
CA LEU A 148 6.66 -11.34 -6.09
C LEU A 148 6.84 -10.21 -7.09
N VAL A 149 8.09 -9.81 -7.32
CA VAL A 149 8.47 -8.97 -8.46
C VAL A 149 9.49 -9.73 -9.30
N LYS A 150 9.18 -9.92 -10.59
CA LYS A 150 10.00 -10.71 -11.51
C LYS A 150 10.62 -9.85 -12.61
N PHE A 151 11.94 -9.90 -12.71
CA PHE A 151 12.71 -9.22 -13.75
C PHE A 151 13.22 -10.19 -14.81
N GLU A 152 13.34 -9.69 -16.03
CA GLU A 152 14.00 -10.35 -17.15
C GLU A 152 14.83 -9.34 -17.95
N ILE A 153 15.78 -9.84 -18.73
CA ILE A 153 16.56 -9.05 -19.70
C ILE A 153 15.72 -8.86 -20.96
#